data_AF-A0A5E4R5T3-F1
#
_entry.id   AF-A0A5E4R5T3-F1
#
_cell.length_a   1.000
_cell.length_b   1.000
_cell.length_c   1.000
_cell.angle_alpha   90.00
_cell.angle_beta   90.00
_cell.angle_gamma   90.00
#
_symmetry.space_group_name_H-M   'P 1'
#
loop_
_entity.id
_entity.type
_entity.pdbx_description
1 polymer ?
#
loop_
_entity_poly.entity_id
_entity_poly.type
_entity_poly.pdbx_seq_one_letter_code
_entity_poly.pdbx_strand_id
1 'polypeptide(L)' 'MNFLLLACLSSVLALDPVSQCIARCPQNIATVCGRVGKSISLYRNRCYLPCFHATFVANYPCKVTNDAEVD' A
#
# COMPACT_ATOMS: atom_id res chain seq x y z
N MET A 1 19.65 -18.06 -43.73
CA MET A 1 20.67 -17.43 -42.88
C MET A 1 19.99 -17.01 -41.59
N ASN A 2 20.30 -17.75 -40.53
CA ASN A 2 19.74 -17.65 -39.18
C ASN A 2 20.27 -16.37 -38.50
N PHE A 3 19.41 -15.46 -38.07
CA PHE A 3 19.78 -14.42 -37.10
C PHE A 3 18.90 -14.58 -35.87
N LEU A 4 19.49 -15.22 -34.87
CA LEU A 4 19.12 -15.06 -33.47
C LEU A 4 18.93 -13.57 -33.19
N LEU A 5 17.70 -13.18 -32.84
CA LEU A 5 17.49 -12.07 -31.92
C LEU A 5 16.67 -12.60 -30.75
N LEU A 6 17.38 -13.36 -29.91
CA LEU A 6 17.09 -13.45 -28.48
C LEU A 6 17.12 -12.01 -27.93
N ALA A 7 15.95 -11.37 -27.84
CA ALA A 7 15.79 -10.27 -26.90
C ALA A 7 15.47 -10.91 -25.54
N CYS A 8 16.50 -10.97 -24.72
CA CYS A 8 16.49 -11.54 -23.38
C CYS A 8 15.29 -11.05 -22.56
N LEU A 9 14.63 -12.03 -21.91
CA LEU A 9 13.84 -11.86 -20.70
C LEU A 9 14.64 -11.07 -19.66
N SER A 10 14.55 -9.74 -19.71
CA SER A 10 14.89 -8.89 -18.58
C SER A 10 13.57 -8.58 -17.90
N SER A 11 13.07 -9.56 -17.17
CA SER A 11 12.10 -9.33 -16.12
C SER A 11 12.76 -8.38 -15.13
N VAL A 12 12.65 -7.08 -15.38
CA VAL A 12 13.05 -6.07 -14.41
C VAL A 12 12.08 -6.26 -13.25
N LEU A 13 12.48 -7.09 -12.28
CA LEU A 13 12.02 -7.03 -10.91
C LEU A 13 12.45 -5.66 -10.36
N ALA A 14 11.90 -4.59 -10.91
CA ALA A 14 11.85 -3.31 -10.24
C ALA A 14 10.86 -3.53 -9.11
N LEU A 15 11.36 -4.11 -8.01
CA LEU A 15 10.67 -4.10 -6.73
C LEU A 15 10.42 -2.64 -6.43
N ASP A 16 9.19 -2.21 -6.66
CA ASP A 16 8.74 -0.85 -6.42
C ASP A 16 9.08 -0.48 -4.97
N PRO A 17 9.41 0.79 -4.68
CA PRO A 17 9.83 1.22 -3.35
C PRO A 17 8.79 0.90 -2.26
N VAL A 18 7.51 0.77 -2.63
CA VAL A 18 6.43 0.41 -1.71
C VAL A 18 6.53 -1.06 -1.30
N SER A 19 6.77 -2.00 -2.23
CA SER A 19 6.95 -3.42 -1.92
C SER A 19 8.17 -3.68 -1.03
N GLN A 20 9.28 -2.98 -1.27
CA GLN A 20 10.47 -3.07 -0.40
C GLN A 20 10.19 -2.56 1.02
N CYS A 21 9.38 -1.52 1.16
CA CYS A 21 8.97 -1.00 2.47
C CYS A 21 8.06 -2.00 3.20
N ILE A 22 7.05 -2.54 2.50
CA ILE A 22 6.11 -3.53 3.04
C ILE A 22 6.82 -4.79 3.52
N ALA A 23 7.87 -5.24 2.82
CA ALA A 23 8.62 -6.44 3.17
C ALA A 23 9.27 -6.37 4.57
N ARG A 24 9.49 -5.17 5.11
CA ARG A 24 10.04 -4.95 6.46
C ARG A 24 8.98 -4.94 7.55
N CYS A 25 7.70 -4.92 7.17
CA CYS A 25 6.61 -4.88 8.12
C CYS A 25 6.23 -6.29 8.60
N PRO A 26 5.92 -6.45 9.90
CA PRO A 26 5.40 -7.69 10.43
C PRO A 26 4.08 -8.05 9.73
N GLN A 27 3.96 -9.33 9.38
CA GLN A 27 2.75 -9.90 8.81
C GLN A 27 1.81 -10.31 9.96
N ASN A 28 0.50 -10.14 9.82
CA ASN A 28 -0.55 -10.55 10.81
C ASN A 28 -0.70 -9.67 12.07
N ILE A 29 -0.50 -8.36 11.94
CA ILE A 29 -0.93 -7.38 12.97
C ILE A 29 -2.30 -6.80 12.59
N ALA A 30 -3.04 -6.29 13.57
CA ALA A 30 -4.39 -5.75 13.39
C ALA A 30 -4.50 -4.69 12.28
N THR A 31 -5.51 -4.85 11.43
CA THR A 31 -5.88 -3.93 10.34
C THR A 31 -6.18 -2.53 10.88
N VAL A 32 -5.77 -1.52 10.12
CA VAL A 32 -5.99 -0.11 10.44
C VAL A 32 -6.51 0.66 9.23
N CYS A 33 -6.97 1.87 9.50
CA CYS A 33 -7.44 2.82 8.52
C CYS A 33 -6.38 3.91 8.35
N GLY A 34 -5.98 4.16 7.11
CA GLY A 34 -5.04 5.20 6.74
C GLY A 34 -5.66 6.18 5.76
N ARG A 35 -5.21 7.43 5.77
CA ARG A 35 -5.67 8.48 4.85
C ARG A 35 -4.53 8.90 3.92
N VAL A 36 -4.83 8.92 2.62
CA VAL A 36 -3.98 9.52 1.57
C VAL A 36 -4.82 10.58 0.87
N GLY A 37 -4.42 11.85 1.01
CA GLY A 37 -5.25 12.98 0.56
C GLY A 37 -6.62 12.98 1.27
N LYS A 38 -7.71 12.89 0.50
CA LYS A 38 -9.09 12.82 1.02
C LYS A 38 -9.60 11.38 1.20
N SER A 39 -8.87 10.39 0.72
CA SER A 39 -9.33 8.99 0.69
C SER A 39 -8.87 8.25 1.94
N ILE A 40 -9.79 7.52 2.57
CA ILE A 40 -9.49 6.58 3.67
C ILE A 40 -9.47 5.15 3.09
N SER A 41 -8.45 4.38 3.42
CA SER A 41 -8.27 3.00 2.96
C SER A 41 -7.80 2.09 4.09
N LEU A 42 -8.02 0.78 3.90
CA LEU A 42 -7.59 -0.25 4.84
C LEU A 42 -6.12 -0.61 4.59
N TYR A 43 -5.34 -0.72 5.67
CA TYR A 43 -3.96 -1.16 5.66
C TYR A 43 -3.81 -2.33 6.63
N ARG A 44 -2.97 -3.31 6.26
CA ARG A 44 -2.79 -4.54 7.07
C ARG A 44 -2.44 -4.24 8.52
N ASN A 45 -1.64 -3.20 8.77
CA ASN A 45 -1.37 -2.68 10.10
C ASN A 45 -0.70 -1.29 10.01
N ARG A 46 -0.36 -0.69 11.15
CA ARG A 46 0.25 0.63 11.22
C ARG A 46 1.60 0.76 10.51
N CYS A 47 2.38 -0.33 10.41
CA CYS A 47 3.68 -0.29 9.73
C CYS A 47 3.56 0.00 8.23
N TYR A 48 2.44 -0.38 7.61
CA TYR A 48 2.22 -0.18 6.17
C TYR A 48 1.97 1.30 5.84
N LEU A 49 1.42 2.09 6.77
CA LEU A 49 1.02 3.48 6.53
C LEU A 49 2.13 4.35 5.92
N PRO A 50 3.35 4.43 6.49
CA PRO A 50 4.43 5.22 5.90
C PRO A 50 4.85 4.73 4.51
N CYS A 51 4.71 3.44 4.19
CA CYS A 51 5.04 2.90 2.85
C CYS A 51 4.14 3.48 1.74
N PHE A 52 2.94 3.95 2.08
CA PHE A 52 1.99 4.56 1.15
C PHE A 52 1.80 6.06 1.40
N HIS A 53 2.65 6.68 2.22
CA HIS A 53 2.48 8.07 2.69
C HIS A 53 1.10 8.33 3.31
N ALA A 54 0.53 7.31 3.96
CA ALA A 54 -0.76 7.40 4.62
C ALA A 54 -0.60 7.86 6.06
N THR A 55 -1.55 8.66 6.53
CA THR A 55 -1.66 9.04 7.95
C THR A 55 -2.63 8.10 8.67
N PHE A 56 -2.31 7.72 9.91
CA PHE A 56 -3.21 6.87 10.69
C PHE A 56 -4.51 7.62 11.01
N VAL A 57 -5.65 6.95 10.81
CA VAL A 57 -6.98 7.48 11.15
C VAL A 57 -7.54 6.74 12.36
N ALA A 58 -7.68 5.42 12.28
CA ALA A 58 -8.30 4.59 13.30
C ALA A 58 -7.83 3.14 13.20
N ASN A 59 -7.99 2.38 14.29
CA ASN A 59 -7.95 0.92 14.19
C ASN A 59 -9.25 0.45 13.50
N TYR A 60 -9.21 -0.68 12.78
CA TYR A 60 -10.42 -1.24 12.17
C TYR A 60 -11.53 -1.45 13.23
N PRO A 61 -12.81 -1.17 12.91
CA PRO A 61 -13.37 -0.76 11.62
C PRO A 61 -13.11 0.71 11.25
N CYS A 62 -12.97 0.99 9.95
CA CYS A 62 -12.94 2.37 9.46
C CYS A 62 -14.32 2.96 9.59
N LYS A 63 -14.51 3.84 10.58
CA LYS A 63 -15.64 4.76 10.53
C LYS A 63 -15.37 5.71 9.38
N VAL A 64 -15.98 5.44 8.23
CA VAL A 64 -16.18 6.45 7.21
C VAL A 64 -17.20 7.39 7.85
N THR A 65 -16.74 8.43 8.54
CA THR A 65 -17.63 9.56 8.73
C THR A 65 -17.80 10.10 7.32
N ASN A 66 -18.95 9.81 6.72
CA ASN A 66 -19.45 10.74 5.73
C ASN A 66 -19.53 12.05 6.50
N ASP A 67 -18.56 12.95 6.34
CA ASP A 67 -18.62 14.31 6.89
C ASP A 67 -19.71 15.13 6.15
N ALA A 68 -20.82 14.47 5.79
CA ALA A 68 -22.04 15.00 5.21
C ALA A 68 -23.27 14.60 6.06
N GLU A 69 -23.07 14.29 7.34
CA GLU A 69 -24.16 14.19 8.31
C GLU A 69 -23.63 14.60 9.69
N VAL A 70 -23.71 15.90 9.98
CA VAL A 70 -24.28 16.53 11.19
C VAL A 70 -24.30 18.04 10.92
N ASP A 71 -25.52 18.58 10.78
CA ASP A 71 -26.03 19.97 10.87
C ASP A 71 -25.13 21.17 10.56
#